data_AF-A0A2D4P039-F1
#
_entry.id   AF-A0A2D4P039-F1
#
_cell.length_a   1.000
_cell.length_b   1.000
_cell.length_c   1.000
_cell.angle_alpha   90.00
_cell.angle_beta   90.00
_cell.angle_gamma   90.00
#
_symmetry.space_group_name_H-M   'P 1'
#
loop_
_entity.id
_entity.type
_entity.pdbx_description
1 polymer ?
#
loop_
_entity_poly.entity_id
_entity_poly.type
_entity_poly.pdbx_seq_one_letter_code
_entity_poly.pdbx_strand_id
1 'polypeptide(L)'
;MKAYTRAVIINYTRKRNLIQKKAYSLLEEEYKKMEKELQKFPQKTDIKIKMEITKHKIELIEKEELAQKIKSAKQNYFEDANKPGRWLAYKFRKERESRKINQLINEQGQICYGNTEKKKIVQNYYERLYN
;
A
#
# COMPACT_ATOMS: atom_id res chain seq x y z
N MET A 1 5.52 18.14 -8.29
CA MET A 1 5.29 18.22 -6.82
C MET A 1 5.34 16.85 -6.13
N LYS A 2 4.44 15.90 -6.44
CA LYS A 2 4.36 14.59 -5.75
C LYS A 2 5.66 13.76 -5.75
N ALA A 3 6.40 13.74 -6.86
CA ALA A 3 7.65 12.98 -6.98
C ALA A 3 8.77 13.52 -6.07
N TYR A 4 8.93 14.86 -6.02
CA TYR A 4 9.92 15.52 -5.19
C TYR A 4 9.67 15.27 -3.70
N THR A 5 8.43 15.46 -3.23
CA THR A 5 8.06 15.20 -1.83
C THR A 5 8.33 13.74 -1.45
N ARG A 6 8.02 12.78 -2.34
CA ARG A 6 8.31 11.36 -2.12
C ARG A 6 9.81 11.10 -2.00
N ALA A 7 10.64 11.72 -2.85
CA ALA A 7 12.09 11.60 -2.79
C ALA A 7 12.66 12.14 -1.47
N VAL A 8 12.16 13.28 -0.99
CA VAL A 8 12.55 13.85 0.32
C VAL A 8 12.23 12.89 1.46
N ILE A 9 11.01 12.34 1.49
CA ILE A 9 10.58 11.38 2.52
C ILE A 9 11.45 10.11 2.48
N ILE A 10 11.74 9.57 1.30
CA ILE A 10 12.57 8.39 1.12
C ILE A 10 13.98 8.64 1.65
N ASN A 11 14.60 9.77 1.28
CA ASN A 11 15.95 10.11 1.74
C ASN A 11 16.00 10.31 3.25
N TYR A 12 15.02 11.00 3.83
CA TYR A 12 14.91 11.18 5.28
C TYR A 12 14.79 9.83 6.00
N THR A 13 13.87 8.97 5.55
CA THR A 13 13.63 7.64 6.15
C THR A 13 14.87 6.77 6.05
N ARG A 14 15.56 6.77 4.90
CA ARG A 14 16.82 6.05 4.70
C ARG A 14 17.89 6.50 5.70
N LYS A 15 18.09 7.81 5.86
CA LYS A 15 19.08 8.36 6.80
C LYS A 15 18.75 7.97 8.24
N ARG A 16 17.49 8.08 8.64
CA ARG A 16 17.01 7.66 9.97
C ARG A 16 17.30 6.17 10.23
N ASN A 17 16.95 5.29 9.29
CA ASN A 17 17.16 3.85 9.43
C ASN A 17 18.66 3.49 9.53
N LEU A 18 19.51 4.19 8.79
CA LEU A 18 20.97 4.00 8.89
C LEU A 18 21.50 4.37 10.27
N ILE A 19 21.05 5.49 10.84
CA ILE A 19 21.44 5.93 12.18
C ILE A 19 20.95 4.92 13.22
N GLN A 20 19.70 4.49 13.13
CA GLN A 20 19.12 3.51 14.05
C GLN A 20 19.86 2.17 14.01
N LYS A 21 20.19 1.66 12.82
CA LYS A 21 20.96 0.42 12.65
C LYS A 21 22.36 0.53 13.25
N LYS A 22 23.03 1.68 13.10
CA LYS A 22 24.33 1.92 13.73
C LYS A 22 24.24 1.93 15.25
N ALA A 23 23.24 2.63 15.81
CA ALA A 23 23.02 2.66 17.25
C ALA A 23 22.73 1.27 17.83
N TYR A 24 21.93 0.47 17.15
CA TYR A 24 21.66 -0.93 17.52
C TYR A 24 22.95 -1.77 17.52
N SER A 25 23.76 -1.68 16.45
CA SER A 25 25.03 -2.40 16.34
C SER A 25 25.98 -2.07 17.49
N LEU A 26 26.04 -0.80 17.90
CA LEU A 26 26.87 -0.37 19.03
C LEU A 26 26.39 -0.98 20.35
N LEU A 27 25.07 -0.97 20.61
CA LEU A 27 24.50 -1.60 21.81
C LEU A 27 24.75 -3.12 21.84
N GLU A 28 24.68 -3.78 20.68
CA GLU A 28 24.96 -5.21 20.56
C GLU A 28 26.44 -5.54 20.83
N GLU A 29 27.36 -4.70 20.33
CA GLU A 29 28.78 -4.81 20.64
C GLU A 29 29.09 -4.56 22.11
N GLU A 30 28.46 -3.55 22.73
CA GLU A 30 28.57 -3.28 24.17
C GLU A 30 28.08 -4.47 25.00
N TYR A 31 26.94 -5.06 24.60
CA TYR A 31 26.40 -6.26 25.25
C TYR A 31 27.40 -7.43 25.19
N LYS A 32 27.96 -7.73 24.02
CA LYS A 32 28.97 -8.78 23.82
C LYS A 32 30.25 -8.53 24.63
N LYS A 33 30.66 -7.26 24.80
CA LYS A 33 31.82 -6.91 25.64
C LYS A 33 31.53 -7.21 27.11
N MET A 34 30.38 -6.78 27.61
CA MET A 34 29.97 -7.04 28.99
C MET A 34 29.83 -8.54 29.28
N GLU A 35 29.30 -9.32 28.34
CA GLU A 35 29.21 -10.78 28.44
C GLU A 35 30.59 -11.43 28.60
N LYS A 36 31.58 -11.02 27.79
CA LYS A 36 32.97 -11.50 27.90
C LYS A 36 33.64 -11.11 29.22
N GLU A 37 33.36 -9.92 29.72
CA GLU A 37 33.88 -9.46 31.02
C GLU A 37 33.28 -10.26 32.18
N LEU A 38 31.99 -10.56 32.12
CA LEU A 38 31.29 -11.34 33.14
C LEU A 38 31.75 -12.81 33.15
N GLN A 39 32.06 -13.38 31.99
CA GLN A 39 32.68 -14.72 31.89
C GLN A 39 34.02 -14.79 32.63
N LYS A 40 34.83 -13.73 32.57
CA LYS A 40 36.13 -13.66 33.25
C LYS A 40 36.00 -13.31 34.74
N PHE A 41 35.03 -12.47 35.09
CA PHE A 41 34.83 -11.95 36.45
C PHE A 41 33.36 -12.01 36.86
N PRO A 42 32.87 -13.19 37.29
CA PRO A 42 31.44 -13.41 37.55
C PRO A 42 30.87 -12.58 38.71
N GLN A 43 31.73 -12.15 39.64
CA GLN A 43 31.32 -11.45 40.87
C GLN A 43 31.03 -9.96 40.66
N LYS A 44 31.32 -9.40 39.48
CA LYS A 44 31.11 -7.98 39.19
C LYS A 44 29.62 -7.67 38.96
N THR A 45 28.92 -7.35 40.04
CA THR A 45 27.50 -6.98 40.06
C THR A 45 27.19 -5.77 39.17
N ASP A 46 28.09 -4.79 39.12
CA ASP A 46 27.89 -3.54 38.36
C ASP A 46 27.80 -3.78 36.85
N ILE A 47 28.62 -4.70 36.33
CA ILE A 47 28.62 -5.08 34.91
C ILE A 47 27.32 -5.82 34.58
N LYS A 48 26.85 -6.67 35.49
CA LYS A 48 25.59 -7.40 35.33
C LYS A 48 24.38 -6.44 35.24
N ILE A 49 24.32 -5.44 36.12
CA ILE A 49 23.27 -4.41 36.10
C ILE A 49 23.32 -3.62 34.79
N LYS A 50 24.50 -3.19 34.35
CA LYS A 50 24.66 -2.49 33.05
C LYS A 50 24.23 -3.36 31.87
N MET A 51 24.55 -4.65 31.90
CA MET A 51 24.17 -5.62 30.87
C MET A 51 22.64 -5.79 30.79
N GLU A 52 21.96 -5.87 31.92
CA GLU A 52 20.49 -5.94 31.98
C GLU A 52 19.84 -4.65 31.43
N ILE A 53 20.38 -3.48 31.75
CA ILE A 53 19.91 -2.20 31.20
C ILE A 53 20.09 -2.17 29.67
N THR A 54 21.25 -2.58 29.17
CA THR A 54 21.52 -2.62 27.72
C THR A 54 20.61 -3.61 27.01
N LYS A 55 20.38 -4.79 27.60
CA LYS A 55 19.42 -5.76 27.08
C LYS A 55 18.02 -5.16 26.97
N HIS A 56 17.55 -4.47 28.01
CA HIS A 56 16.25 -3.83 28.00
C HIS A 56 16.13 -2.75 26.90
N LYS A 57 17.19 -1.98 26.66
CA LYS A 57 17.24 -1.01 25.54
C LYS A 57 17.11 -1.69 24.17
N ILE A 58 17.78 -2.83 23.97
CA ILE A 58 17.70 -3.62 22.74
C ILE A 58 16.27 -4.13 22.54
N GLU A 59 15.67 -4.74 23.56
CA GLU A 59 14.28 -5.24 23.51
C GLU A 59 13.27 -4.13 23.19
N LEU A 60 13.50 -2.92 23.67
CA LEU A 60 12.63 -1.77 23.41
C LEU A 60 12.68 -1.38 21.92
N ILE A 61 13.88 -1.35 21.33
CA ILE A 61 14.08 -1.09 19.89
C ILE A 61 13.41 -2.18 19.04
N GLU A 62 13.57 -3.45 19.40
CA GLU A 62 12.97 -4.58 18.67
C GLU A 62 11.43 -4.51 18.68
N LYS A 63 10.82 -4.16 19.82
CA LYS A 63 9.37 -3.97 19.95
C LYS A 63 8.86 -2.82 19.09
N GLU A 64 9.58 -1.70 19.05
CA GLU A 64 9.25 -0.58 18.17
C GLU A 64 9.29 -0.97 16.69
N GLU A 65 10.33 -1.71 16.26
CA GLU A 65 10.43 -2.21 14.89
C GLU A 65 9.28 -3.17 14.55
N LEU A 66 8.94 -4.07 15.47
CA LEU A 66 7.83 -5.01 15.30
C LEU A 66 6.49 -4.29 15.16
N ALA A 67 6.23 -3.29 16.02
CA ALA A 67 5.04 -2.47 15.93
C ALA A 67 4.92 -1.75 14.58
N GLN A 68 6.03 -1.21 14.07
CA GLN A 68 6.07 -0.57 12.76
C GLN A 68 5.82 -1.56 11.62
N LYS A 69 6.38 -2.79 11.69
CA LYS A 69 6.13 -3.86 10.71
C LYS A 69 4.65 -4.26 10.70
N ILE A 70 4.03 -4.42 11.87
CA ILE A 70 2.60 -4.72 12.01
C ILE A 70 1.75 -3.61 11.39
N LYS A 71 2.07 -2.34 11.66
CA LYS A 71 1.36 -1.20 11.09
C LYS A 71 1.45 -1.19 9.56
N SER A 72 2.63 -1.41 8.99
CA SER A 72 2.83 -1.49 7.54
C SER A 72 2.08 -2.68 6.92
N ALA A 73 2.11 -3.86 7.55
CA ALA A 73 1.39 -5.04 7.08
C ALA A 73 -0.14 -4.80 7.05
N LYS A 74 -0.69 -4.19 8.10
CA LYS A 74 -2.11 -3.80 8.14
C LYS A 74 -2.45 -2.83 7.00
N GLN A 75 -1.61 -1.82 6.76
CA GLN A 75 -1.82 -0.86 5.67
C GLN A 75 -1.86 -1.55 4.30
N ASN A 76 -0.92 -2.46 4.03
CA ASN A 76 -0.87 -3.21 2.77
C ASN A 76 -2.13 -4.07 2.58
N TYR A 77 -2.63 -4.70 3.65
CA TYR A 77 -3.87 -5.47 3.61
C TYR A 77 -5.07 -4.61 3.18
N PHE A 78 -5.17 -3.37 3.69
CA PHE A 78 -6.24 -2.44 3.30
C PHE A 78 -6.13 -1.94 1.86
N GLU A 79 -4.91 -1.72 1.34
CA GLU A 79 -4.71 -1.40 -0.08
C GLU A 79 -5.19 -2.54 -0.99
N ASP A 80 -5.01 -3.78 -0.54
CA ASP A 80 -5.34 -4.99 -1.29
C ASP A 80 -6.82 -5.39 -1.18
N ALA A 81 -7.45 -5.18 -0.03
CA ALA A 81 -8.86 -5.49 0.20
C ALA A 81 -9.81 -4.78 -0.78
N ASN A 82 -9.43 -3.61 -1.28
CA ASN A 82 -10.26 -2.82 -2.21
C ASN A 82 -9.99 -3.13 -3.70
N LYS A 83 -9.04 -4.04 -4.01
CA LYS A 83 -8.75 -4.46 -5.39
C LYS A 83 -9.92 -5.17 -6.08
N PRO A 84 -10.61 -6.16 -5.47
CA PRO A 84 -11.76 -6.79 -6.11
C PRO A 84 -12.90 -5.79 -6.36
N GLY A 85 -13.16 -4.87 -5.43
CA GLY A 85 -14.15 -3.79 -5.62
C GLY A 85 -13.78 -2.85 -6.78
N ARG A 86 -12.52 -2.42 -6.87
CA ARG A 86 -12.02 -1.61 -7.99
C ARG A 86 -12.07 -2.34 -9.32
N TRP A 87 -11.69 -3.61 -9.35
CA TRP A 87 -11.73 -4.43 -10.56
C TRP A 87 -13.17 -4.66 -11.02
N LEU A 88 -14.09 -4.93 -10.09
CA LEU A 88 -15.51 -5.05 -10.37
C LEU A 88 -16.09 -3.74 -10.92
N ALA A 89 -15.78 -2.59 -10.31
CA ALA A 89 -16.19 -1.28 -10.81
C ALA A 89 -15.65 -1.00 -12.23
N TYR A 90 -14.39 -1.35 -12.49
CA TYR A 90 -13.80 -1.25 -13.82
C TYR A 90 -14.53 -2.15 -14.83
N LYS A 91 -14.80 -3.40 -14.46
CA LYS A 91 -15.51 -4.37 -15.30
C LYS A 91 -16.91 -3.86 -15.66
N PHE A 92 -17.69 -3.38 -14.68
CA PHE A 92 -19.00 -2.79 -14.93
C PHE A 92 -18.94 -1.55 -15.82
N ARG A 93 -17.93 -0.69 -15.65
CA ARG A 93 -17.74 0.47 -16.53
C ARG A 93 -17.49 0.03 -17.97
N LYS A 94 -16.61 -0.95 -18.19
CA LYS A 94 -16.30 -1.50 -19.51
C LYS A 94 -17.50 -2.18 -20.16
N GLU A 95 -18.25 -2.94 -19.38
CA GLU A 95 -19.48 -3.57 -19.83
C GLU A 95 -20.53 -2.51 -20.25
N ARG A 96 -20.71 -1.45 -19.47
CA ARG A 96 -21.61 -0.34 -19.82
C ARG A 96 -21.18 0.40 -21.08
N GLU A 97 -19.87 0.61 -21.27
CA GLU A 97 -19.31 1.17 -22.51
C GLU A 97 -19.62 0.27 -23.71
N SER A 98 -19.45 -1.05 -23.57
CA SER A 98 -19.68 -2.01 -24.66
C SER A 98 -21.16 -2.13 -25.06
N ARG A 99 -22.09 -2.00 -24.10
CA ARG A 99 -23.54 -2.04 -24.35
C ARG A 99 -24.08 -0.73 -24.92
N LYS A 100 -23.27 0.33 -25.00
CA LYS A 100 -23.71 1.63 -25.50
C LYS A 100 -23.86 1.59 -27.01
N ILE A 101 -25.07 1.88 -27.49
CA ILE A 101 -25.36 1.98 -28.92
C ILE A 101 -24.79 3.30 -29.46
N ASN A 102 -23.59 3.23 -30.03
CA ASN A 102 -22.91 4.37 -30.65
C ASN A 102 -23.46 4.70 -32.04
N GLN A 103 -23.97 3.66 -32.70
CA GLN A 103 -24.49 3.55 -34.06
C GLN A 103 -25.96 3.20 -34.27
N LEU A 104 -26.75 3.87 -35.11
CA LEU A 104 -27.92 3.22 -35.71
C LEU A 104 -28.04 3.54 -37.20
N ILE A 105 -28.62 2.64 -37.97
CA ILE A 105 -28.84 2.80 -39.41
C ILE A 105 -30.32 3.14 -39.61
N ASN A 106 -30.60 4.21 -40.36
CA ASN A 106 -31.95 4.59 -40.74
C ASN A 106 -32.52 3.66 -41.82
N GLU A 107 -33.83 3.72 -42.05
CA GLU A 107 -34.51 2.99 -43.13
C GLU A 107 -33.96 3.29 -44.53
N GLN A 108 -33.33 4.45 -44.70
CA GLN A 108 -32.68 4.91 -45.94
C GLN A 108 -31.21 4.45 -46.04
N GLY A 109 -30.72 3.64 -45.10
CA GLY A 109 -29.34 3.11 -45.10
C GLY A 109 -28.26 4.06 -44.57
N GLN A 110 -28.63 5.25 -44.09
CA GLN A 110 -27.69 6.25 -43.55
C GLN A 110 -27.33 5.96 -42.09
N ILE A 111 -26.07 6.18 -41.71
CA ILE A 111 -25.56 5.99 -40.34
C ILE A 111 -25.82 7.24 -39.51
N CYS A 112 -26.61 7.09 -38.44
CA CYS A 112 -26.94 8.14 -37.49
C CYS A 112 -26.17 7.98 -36.18
N TYR A 113 -25.47 9.05 -35.80
CA TYR A 113 -24.71 9.14 -34.54
C TYR A 113 -25.48 9.91 -33.46
N GLY A 114 -26.40 10.79 -33.84
CA GLY A 114 -27.14 11.68 -32.94
C GLY A 114 -28.13 10.95 -32.04
N ASN A 115 -28.21 11.36 -30.76
CA ASN A 115 -29.12 10.73 -29.79
C ASN A 115 -30.61 10.93 -30.13
N THR A 116 -30.96 12.08 -30.70
CA THR A 116 -32.34 12.42 -31.09
C THR A 116 -32.80 11.57 -32.27
N GLU A 117 -31.96 11.41 -33.27
CA GLU A 117 -32.19 10.56 -34.44
C GLU A 117 -32.33 9.10 -34.04
N LYS A 118 -31.42 8.59 -33.19
CA LYS A 118 -31.49 7.22 -32.66
C LYS A 118 -32.81 6.93 -31.96
N LYS A 119 -33.33 7.87 -31.15
CA LYS A 119 -34.62 7.70 -30.49
C LYS A 119 -35.77 7.56 -31.47
N LYS A 120 -35.79 8.37 -32.54
CA LYS A 120 -36.81 8.28 -33.60
C LYS A 120 -36.75 6.95 -34.34
N ILE A 121 -35.56 6.46 -34.69
CA ILE A 121 -35.38 5.15 -35.34
C ILE A 121 -35.94 4.02 -34.47
N VAL A 122 -35.55 4.02 -33.19
CA VAL A 122 -35.98 2.98 -32.24
C VAL A 122 -37.49 3.03 -32.04
N GLN A 123 -38.07 4.24 -31.94
CA GLN A 123 -39.51 4.42 -31.82
C GLN A 123 -40.26 3.88 -33.06
N ASN A 124 -39.87 4.30 -34.26
CA ASN A 124 -40.47 3.82 -35.51
C ASN A 124 -40.37 2.29 -35.65
N TYR A 125 -39.23 1.71 -35.26
CA TYR A 125 -39.03 0.26 -35.28
C TYR A 125 -40.04 -0.47 -34.39
N TYR A 126 -40.21 -0.03 -33.14
CA TYR A 126 -41.15 -0.67 -32.22
C TYR A 126 -42.61 -0.42 -32.60
N GLU A 127 -42.94 0.77 -33.13
CA GLU A 127 -44.28 1.06 -33.67
C GLU A 127 -44.63 0.11 -34.83
N ARG A 128 -43.68 -0.31 -35.66
CA ARG A 128 -43.90 -1.31 -36.72
C ARG A 128 -43.94 -2.76 -36.23
N LEU A 129 -43.34 -3.03 -35.07
CA LEU A 129 -43.24 -4.39 -34.54
C LEU A 129 -44.48 -4.80 -33.74
N TYR A 130 -45.17 -3.81 -33.15
CA TYR A 130 -46.34 -4.02 -32.29
C TYR A 130 -47.67 -3.53 -32.89
N ASN A 131 -47.65 -2.90 -34.07
CA ASN A 131 -48.84 -2.67 -34.91
C ASN A 131 -48.89 -3.71 -36.02
#